data_AF-A0A0H2YU14-F1
#
_entry.id   AF-A0A0H2YU14-F1
#
_cell.length_a   1.000
_cell.length_b   1.000
_cell.length_c   1.000
_cell.angle_alpha   90.00
_cell.angle_beta   90.00
_cell.angle_gamma   90.00
#
_symmetry.space_group_name_H-M   'P 1'
#
loop_
_entity.id
_entity.type
_entity.pdbx_description
1 polymer ?
#
loop_
_entity_poly.entity_id
_entity_poly.type
_entity_poly.pdbx_seq_one_letter_code
_entity_poly.pdbx_strand_id
1 'polypeptide(L)'
;MATASSLKNQLAKKGTGNSLSVGNTVKGLMDSPTIKKRFEEVLNEKAPQYMSSIVNLVNSDTNLQKCEGMSVIASCMVAATMDLPVDKNLGYAWVVPYGNRAQFQMGYKGYIQLALRTGQYKSINVVEIREGELVSWNPLTEEIEVDFSKRESDAVIGYAGYFKLINGFEKTVFWTKEEVNNHANKFSKTVNSKNSVWKSNFDAMAKKTVLRNLLSKWGILSIEMQKAYTADENLINKGLMDDIENVQANIEGIQENNENEGVIEADYTVDSNNEVLEGQQDIFEGASL
;
A
#
# COMPACT_ATOMS: atom_id res chain seq x y z
N MET A 1 -0.63 6.01 62.87
CA MET A 1 -1.74 6.71 62.21
C MET A 1 -1.23 7.32 60.92
N ALA A 2 -1.71 6.87 59.76
CA ALA A 2 -1.34 7.45 58.47
C ALA A 2 -2.05 8.81 58.32
N THR A 3 -1.28 9.88 58.11
CA THR A 3 -1.81 11.25 57.97
C THR A 3 -2.46 11.43 56.59
N ALA A 4 -3.48 12.30 56.49
CA ALA A 4 -4.24 12.55 55.27
C ALA A 4 -3.37 12.93 54.04
N SER A 5 -2.18 13.49 54.27
CA SER A 5 -1.19 13.80 53.25
C SER A 5 -0.49 12.55 52.67
N SER A 6 -0.30 11.50 53.46
CA SER A 6 0.25 10.22 52.98
C SER A 6 -0.74 9.45 52.10
N LEU A 7 -2.05 9.53 52.40
CA LEU A 7 -3.11 8.97 51.55
C LEU A 7 -3.23 9.73 50.22
N LYS A 8 -3.10 11.06 50.24
CA LYS A 8 -3.18 11.90 49.04
C LYS A 8 -2.02 11.64 48.06
N ASN A 9 -0.82 11.40 48.57
CA ASN A 9 0.34 11.02 47.75
C ASN A 9 0.29 9.56 47.24
N GLN A 10 -0.35 8.64 47.98
CA GLN A 10 -0.61 7.28 47.48
C GLN A 10 -1.72 7.25 46.42
N LEU A 11 -2.74 8.11 46.52
CA LEU A 11 -3.79 8.28 45.50
C LEU A 11 -3.26 8.98 44.24
N ALA A 12 -2.38 9.97 44.38
CA ALA A 12 -1.75 10.66 43.24
C ALA A 12 -0.76 9.76 42.47
N LYS A 13 -0.10 8.80 43.13
CA LYS A 13 0.77 7.80 42.47
C LYS A 13 0.01 6.63 41.84
N LYS A 14 -1.31 6.51 42.05
CA LYS A 14 -2.16 5.46 41.46
C LYS A 14 -2.91 5.92 40.19
N GLY A 15 -2.65 7.13 39.72
CA GLY A 15 -3.35 7.77 38.59
C GLY A 15 -2.61 7.83 37.25
N THR A 16 -1.45 7.18 37.11
CA THR A 16 -0.65 7.19 35.86
C THR A 16 -0.08 5.81 35.55
N GLY A 17 -0.93 4.79 35.62
CA GLY A 17 -0.72 3.49 35.00
C GLY A 17 -1.65 3.38 33.80
N ASN A 18 -1.08 3.16 32.62
CA ASN A 18 -1.73 3.10 31.31
C ASN A 18 -2.85 2.04 31.29
N SER A 19 -4.07 2.42 31.67
CA SER A 19 -5.28 1.63 31.43
C SER A 19 -5.80 1.97 30.04
N LEU A 20 -5.16 1.41 29.01
CA LEU A 20 -5.88 1.17 27.77
C LEU A 20 -7.03 0.23 28.16
N SER A 21 -8.25 0.77 28.25
CA SER A 21 -9.43 -0.06 28.44
C SER A 21 -9.39 -1.11 27.34
N VAL A 22 -9.53 -2.39 27.71
CA VAL A 22 -9.49 -3.51 26.75
C VAL A 22 -10.40 -3.24 25.54
N GLY A 23 -11.50 -2.50 25.74
CA GLY A 23 -12.45 -2.08 24.70
C GLY A 23 -11.94 -1.09 23.64
N ASN A 24 -10.84 -0.35 23.85
CA ASN A 24 -10.28 0.58 22.85
C ASN A 24 -9.08 0.00 22.09
N THR A 25 -8.56 -1.15 22.51
CA THR A 25 -7.48 -1.83 21.79
C THR A 25 -8.05 -2.49 20.52
N VAL A 26 -7.24 -2.58 19.45
CA VAL A 26 -7.66 -3.26 18.21
C VAL A 26 -8.17 -4.67 18.49
N LYS A 27 -7.53 -5.40 19.41
CA LYS A 27 -7.99 -6.72 19.85
C LYS A 27 -9.39 -6.69 20.47
N GLY A 28 -9.66 -5.78 21.40
CA GLY A 28 -10.99 -5.68 22.01
C GLY A 28 -12.08 -5.20 21.04
N LEU A 29 -11.74 -4.32 20.10
CA LEU A 29 -12.65 -3.90 19.05
C LEU A 29 -12.98 -5.05 18.09
N MET A 30 -12.00 -5.88 17.71
CA MET A 30 -12.24 -7.07 16.90
C MET A 30 -13.09 -8.13 17.59
N ASP A 31 -13.20 -8.11 18.92
CA ASP A 31 -14.11 -9.00 19.63
C ASP A 31 -15.59 -8.57 19.56
N SER A 32 -15.86 -7.34 19.10
CA SER A 32 -17.21 -6.84 18.87
C SER A 32 -17.97 -7.69 17.84
N PRO A 33 -19.20 -8.15 18.15
CA PRO A 33 -20.03 -8.89 17.20
C PRO A 33 -20.26 -8.15 15.88
N THR A 34 -20.41 -6.83 15.93
CA THR A 34 -20.63 -6.00 14.74
C THR A 34 -19.42 -6.04 13.81
N ILE A 35 -18.20 -5.93 14.35
CA ILE A 35 -16.97 -5.93 13.54
C ILE A 35 -16.69 -7.33 12.97
N LYS A 36 -16.87 -8.38 13.79
CA LYS A 36 -16.77 -9.78 13.34
C LYS A 36 -17.69 -10.05 12.16
N LYS A 37 -18.98 -9.73 12.31
CA LYS A 37 -19.99 -9.93 11.27
C LYS A 37 -19.60 -9.23 9.96
N ARG A 38 -19.03 -8.02 10.01
CA ARG A 38 -18.59 -7.31 8.80
C ARG A 38 -17.43 -8.00 8.09
N PHE A 39 -16.41 -8.46 8.83
CA PHE A 39 -15.33 -9.23 8.20
C PHE A 39 -15.83 -10.56 7.63
N GLU A 40 -16.76 -11.23 8.32
CA GLU A 40 -17.40 -12.46 7.84
C GLU A 40 -18.23 -12.21 6.57
N GLU A 41 -18.98 -11.11 6.48
CA GLU A 41 -19.74 -10.73 5.27
C GLU A 41 -18.82 -10.49 4.06
N VAL A 42 -17.65 -9.86 4.27
CA VAL A 42 -16.72 -9.53 3.18
C VAL A 42 -15.85 -10.72 2.77
N LEU A 43 -15.28 -11.42 3.76
CA LEU A 43 -14.24 -12.43 3.54
C LEU A 43 -14.73 -13.87 3.67
N ASN A 44 -15.98 -14.09 4.07
CA ASN A 44 -16.56 -15.41 4.32
C ASN A 44 -15.64 -16.26 5.22
N GLU A 45 -15.27 -17.45 4.76
CA GLU A 45 -14.41 -18.41 5.49
C GLU A 45 -12.99 -17.88 5.77
N LYS A 46 -12.54 -16.84 5.05
CA LYS A 46 -11.21 -16.23 5.26
C LYS A 46 -11.20 -15.25 6.44
N ALA A 47 -12.36 -14.81 6.95
CA ALA A 47 -12.45 -13.78 7.97
C ALA A 47 -11.66 -14.08 9.26
N PRO A 48 -11.72 -15.29 9.85
CA PRO A 48 -10.99 -15.57 11.10
C PRO A 48 -9.47 -15.45 10.95
N GLN A 49 -8.93 -15.95 9.84
CA GLN A 49 -7.50 -15.86 9.54
C GLN A 49 -7.08 -14.40 9.30
N TYR A 50 -7.89 -13.66 8.54
CA TYR A 50 -7.61 -12.25 8.25
C TYR A 50 -7.60 -11.39 9.51
N MET A 51 -8.60 -11.54 10.38
CA MET A 51 -8.67 -10.83 11.65
C MET A 51 -7.46 -11.14 12.55
N SER A 52 -6.99 -12.39 12.55
CA SER A 52 -5.76 -12.78 13.25
C SER A 52 -4.54 -12.04 12.69
N SER A 53 -4.46 -11.86 11.37
CA SER A 53 -3.40 -11.06 10.72
C SER A 53 -3.43 -9.58 11.15
N ILE A 54 -4.61 -8.99 11.37
CA ILE A 54 -4.73 -7.61 11.89
C ILE A 54 -4.14 -7.51 13.31
N VAL A 55 -4.42 -8.49 14.19
CA VAL A 55 -3.82 -8.53 15.54
C VAL A 55 -2.29 -8.54 15.42
N ASN A 56 -1.75 -9.41 14.57
CA ASN A 56 -0.31 -9.57 14.40
C ASN A 56 0.34 -8.30 13.82
N LEU A 57 -0.29 -7.69 12.82
CA LEU A 57 0.13 -6.42 12.23
C LEU A 57 0.31 -5.33 13.29
N VAL A 58 -0.69 -5.13 14.16
CA VAL A 58 -0.64 -4.12 15.23
C VAL A 58 0.39 -4.50 16.29
N ASN A 59 0.47 -5.78 16.68
CA ASN A 59 1.44 -6.22 17.68
C ASN A 59 2.90 -6.04 17.21
N SER A 60 3.14 -6.18 15.90
CA SER A 60 4.47 -6.03 15.31
C SER A 60 4.92 -4.58 15.09
N ASP A 61 4.04 -3.58 15.26
CA ASP A 61 4.32 -2.18 14.95
C ASP A 61 3.91 -1.25 16.10
N THR A 62 4.91 -0.77 16.84
CA THR A 62 4.71 0.14 17.98
C THR A 62 4.03 1.47 17.61
N ASN A 63 4.05 1.89 16.35
CA ASN A 63 3.35 3.10 15.89
C ASN A 63 1.88 2.79 15.59
N LEU A 64 1.57 1.64 14.99
CA LEU A 64 0.18 1.20 14.83
C LEU A 64 -0.51 0.95 16.18
N GLN A 65 0.22 0.51 17.20
CA GLN A 65 -0.31 0.41 18.57
C GLN A 65 -0.76 1.75 19.17
N LYS A 66 -0.20 2.87 18.69
CA LYS A 66 -0.55 4.23 19.14
C LYS A 66 -1.67 4.84 18.30
N CYS A 67 -2.05 4.20 17.18
CA CYS A 67 -3.15 4.68 16.36
C CYS A 67 -4.50 4.39 17.01
N GLU A 68 -5.50 5.20 16.64
CA GLU A 68 -6.91 4.96 16.95
C GLU A 68 -7.33 3.60 16.37
N GLY A 69 -7.81 2.69 17.23
CA GLY A 69 -8.09 1.31 16.83
C GLY A 69 -9.11 1.18 15.70
N MET A 70 -10.11 2.08 15.66
CA MET A 70 -11.09 2.11 14.57
C MET A 70 -10.46 2.48 13.22
N SER A 71 -9.49 3.39 13.18
CA SER A 71 -8.79 3.75 11.93
C SER A 71 -7.96 2.58 11.37
N VAL A 72 -7.38 1.74 12.25
CA VAL A 72 -6.68 0.51 11.86
C VAL A 72 -7.66 -0.49 11.26
N ILE A 73 -8.80 -0.72 11.94
CA ILE A 73 -9.83 -1.65 11.48
C ILE A 73 -10.44 -1.20 10.16
N ALA A 74 -10.74 0.08 10.00
CA ALA A 74 -11.24 0.65 8.75
C ALA A 74 -10.23 0.45 7.60
N SER A 75 -8.95 0.74 7.83
CA SER A 75 -7.89 0.52 6.84
C SER A 75 -7.76 -0.95 6.43
N CYS A 76 -7.86 -1.88 7.39
CA CYS A 76 -7.84 -3.31 7.11
C CYS A 76 -9.12 -3.77 6.40
N MET A 77 -10.28 -3.18 6.70
CA MET A 77 -11.53 -3.51 6.00
C MET A 77 -11.44 -3.14 4.52
N VAL A 78 -10.83 -2.00 4.18
CA VAL A 78 -10.62 -1.61 2.77
C VAL A 78 -9.75 -2.63 2.04
N ALA A 79 -8.65 -3.09 2.67
CA ALA A 79 -7.85 -4.18 2.11
C ALA A 79 -8.66 -5.49 1.96
N ALA A 80 -9.52 -5.81 2.92
CA ALA A 80 -10.40 -6.98 2.89
C ALA A 80 -11.39 -6.94 1.72
N THR A 81 -11.96 -5.77 1.39
CA THR A 81 -12.86 -5.61 0.22
C THR A 81 -12.16 -5.84 -1.12
N MET A 82 -10.84 -5.94 -1.14
CA MET A 82 -10.06 -6.24 -2.34
C MET A 82 -9.46 -7.65 -2.28
N ASP A 83 -9.84 -8.44 -1.27
CA ASP A 83 -9.23 -9.73 -0.93
C ASP A 83 -7.69 -9.64 -0.92
N LEU A 84 -7.17 -8.55 -0.32
CA LEU A 84 -5.74 -8.31 -0.16
C LEU A 84 -5.33 -8.51 1.30
N PRO A 85 -4.33 -9.37 1.58
CA PRO A 85 -3.83 -9.57 2.93
C PRO A 85 -3.05 -8.32 3.39
N VAL A 86 -3.17 -8.00 4.68
CA VAL A 86 -2.45 -6.89 5.34
C VAL A 86 -1.13 -7.33 5.98
N ASP A 87 -0.63 -8.50 5.59
CA ASP A 87 0.73 -8.93 5.95
C ASP A 87 1.73 -8.06 5.20
N LYS A 88 2.48 -7.27 5.96
CA LYS A 88 3.52 -6.37 5.44
C LYS A 88 4.47 -7.10 4.51
N ASN A 89 4.78 -8.36 4.79
CA ASN A 89 5.77 -9.13 4.05
C ASN A 89 5.34 -9.49 2.62
N LEU A 90 4.03 -9.46 2.36
CA LEU A 90 3.53 -9.79 1.04
C LEU A 90 3.53 -8.59 0.09
N GLY A 91 3.58 -7.37 0.63
CA GLY A 91 3.63 -6.13 -0.17
C GLY A 91 2.38 -5.84 -1.00
N TYR A 92 1.25 -6.49 -0.68
CA TYR A 92 -0.04 -6.30 -1.37
C TYR A 92 -0.79 -5.06 -0.87
N ALA A 93 -0.92 -4.93 0.45
CA ALA A 93 -1.59 -3.83 1.12
C ALA A 93 -0.78 -3.37 2.33
N TRP A 94 -0.77 -2.07 2.57
CA TRP A 94 -0.09 -1.45 3.70
C TRP A 94 -1.10 -0.74 4.57
N VAL A 95 -0.88 -0.81 5.88
CA VAL A 95 -1.59 -0.01 6.87
C VAL A 95 -0.54 0.84 7.57
N VAL A 96 -0.59 2.14 7.30
CA VAL A 96 0.50 3.07 7.60
C VAL A 96 0.05 4.07 8.65
N PRO A 97 0.83 4.27 9.73
CA PRO A 97 0.53 5.27 10.74
C PRO A 97 0.80 6.69 10.22
N TYR A 98 -0.20 7.56 10.33
CA TYR A 98 -0.12 9.01 10.14
C TYR A 98 -0.60 9.72 11.39
N GLY A 99 0.35 10.19 12.21
CA GLY A 99 0.04 10.76 13.52
C GLY A 99 -0.59 9.71 14.43
N ASN A 100 -1.82 9.95 14.87
CA ASN A 100 -2.58 9.03 15.72
C ASN A 100 -3.59 8.17 14.94
N ARG A 101 -3.57 8.17 13.60
CA ARG A 101 -4.49 7.39 12.77
C ARG A 101 -3.73 6.47 11.82
N ALA A 102 -4.34 5.37 11.41
CA ALA A 102 -3.82 4.48 10.40
C ALA A 102 -4.52 4.73 9.06
N GLN A 103 -3.79 4.56 7.96
CA GLN A 103 -4.31 4.71 6.60
C GLN A 103 -3.95 3.50 5.76
N PHE A 104 -4.90 3.02 4.97
CA PHE A 104 -4.64 2.03 3.95
C PHE A 104 -3.84 2.64 2.80
N GLN A 105 -2.87 1.89 2.29
CA GLN A 105 -2.18 2.19 1.04
C GLN A 105 -2.08 0.91 0.21
N MET A 106 -2.47 1.02 -1.05
CA MET A 106 -2.30 -0.06 -2.01
C MET A 106 -0.82 -0.29 -2.30
N GLY A 107 -0.35 -1.51 -2.09
CA GLY A 107 0.99 -1.94 -2.48
C GLY A 107 1.08 -2.22 -3.98
N TYR A 108 2.27 -2.09 -4.57
CA TYR A 108 2.45 -2.33 -6.00
C TYR A 108 2.14 -3.77 -6.40
N LYS A 109 2.47 -4.76 -5.55
CA LYS A 109 2.07 -6.16 -5.77
C LYS A 109 0.56 -6.33 -5.70
N GLY A 110 -0.13 -5.49 -4.92
CA GLY A 110 -1.59 -5.42 -4.86
C GLY A 110 -2.17 -5.04 -6.21
N TYR A 111 -1.68 -3.96 -6.82
CA TYR A 111 -2.05 -3.59 -8.20
C TYR A 111 -1.83 -4.72 -9.20
N ILE A 112 -0.66 -5.38 -9.15
CA ILE A 112 -0.37 -6.51 -10.05
C ILE A 112 -1.34 -7.66 -9.83
N GLN A 113 -1.62 -8.04 -8.58
CA GLN A 113 -2.58 -9.12 -8.29
C GLN A 113 -3.97 -8.78 -8.77
N LEU A 114 -4.47 -7.58 -8.49
CA LEU A 114 -5.79 -7.16 -8.92
C LEU A 114 -5.87 -7.11 -10.45
N ALA A 115 -4.80 -6.70 -11.13
CA ALA A 115 -4.69 -6.75 -12.59
C ALA A 115 -4.73 -8.20 -13.10
N LEU A 116 -3.93 -9.10 -12.55
CA LEU A 116 -3.88 -10.51 -12.95
C LEU A 116 -5.23 -11.23 -12.73
N ARG A 117 -5.91 -10.96 -11.61
CA ARG A 117 -7.23 -11.53 -11.29
C ARG A 117 -8.31 -11.20 -12.32
N THR A 118 -8.16 -10.11 -13.07
CA THR A 118 -9.12 -9.78 -14.13
C THR A 118 -9.11 -10.79 -15.28
N GLY A 119 -7.99 -11.51 -15.48
CA GLY A 119 -7.77 -12.31 -16.67
C GLY A 119 -7.75 -11.52 -17.98
N GLN A 120 -7.67 -10.18 -17.94
CA GLN A 120 -7.75 -9.32 -19.14
C GLN A 120 -6.38 -8.94 -19.70
N TYR A 121 -5.31 -9.18 -18.95
CA TYR A 121 -3.96 -8.81 -19.37
C TYR A 121 -3.29 -9.91 -20.15
N LYS A 122 -2.82 -9.56 -21.35
CA LYS A 122 -1.94 -10.39 -22.16
C LYS A 122 -0.47 -10.24 -21.75
N SER A 123 -0.06 -9.02 -21.40
CA SER A 123 1.29 -8.72 -20.92
C SER A 123 1.28 -7.53 -19.99
N ILE A 124 2.11 -7.56 -18.96
CA ILE A 124 2.42 -6.43 -18.06
C ILE A 124 3.92 -6.51 -17.79
N ASN A 125 4.65 -5.44 -18.03
CA ASN A 125 6.08 -5.42 -17.74
C ASN A 125 6.59 -4.01 -17.41
N VAL A 126 7.74 -3.94 -16.76
CA VAL A 126 8.50 -2.72 -16.58
C VAL A 126 9.98 -3.05 -16.70
N VAL A 127 10.71 -2.28 -17.51
CA VAL A 127 12.13 -2.52 -17.81
C VAL A 127 12.95 -1.26 -17.63
N GLU A 128 14.23 -1.44 -17.31
CA GLU A 128 15.24 -0.39 -17.44
C GLU A 128 15.54 -0.15 -18.92
N ILE A 129 15.73 1.11 -19.28
CA ILE A 129 16.25 1.53 -20.57
C ILE A 129 17.63 2.11 -20.33
N ARG A 130 18.65 1.53 -20.96
CA ARG A 130 20.05 1.94 -20.85
C ARG A 130 20.46 2.85 -22.01
N GLU A 131 21.56 3.55 -21.81
CA GLU A 131 22.17 4.42 -22.82
C GLU A 131 22.40 3.65 -24.13
N GLY A 132 22.00 4.26 -25.25
CA GLY A 132 22.02 3.65 -26.59
C GLY A 132 20.80 2.79 -26.95
N GLU A 133 20.02 2.30 -25.98
CA GLU A 133 18.88 1.41 -26.26
C GLU A 133 17.62 2.17 -26.75
N LEU A 134 17.41 3.41 -26.32
CA LEU A 134 16.24 4.21 -26.71
C LEU A 134 16.44 4.83 -28.09
N VAL A 135 15.63 4.42 -29.07
CA VAL A 135 15.64 5.00 -30.43
C VAL A 135 14.71 6.21 -30.50
N SER A 136 13.47 6.06 -30.02
CA SER A 136 12.50 7.16 -29.98
C SER A 136 11.43 6.97 -28.90
N TRP A 137 10.89 8.09 -28.40
CA TRP A 137 9.75 8.13 -27.50
C TRP A 137 8.85 9.30 -27.87
N ASN A 138 7.59 9.02 -28.21
CA ASN A 138 6.57 10.04 -28.46
C ASN A 138 5.60 10.08 -27.27
N PRO A 139 5.65 11.11 -26.41
CA PRO A 139 4.80 11.18 -25.23
C PRO A 139 3.32 11.41 -25.55
N LEU A 140 2.98 11.86 -26.77
CA LEU A 140 1.58 12.08 -27.17
C LEU A 140 0.92 10.79 -27.67
N THR A 141 1.62 10.02 -28.51
CA THR A 141 1.11 8.75 -29.05
C THR A 141 1.47 7.55 -28.19
N GLU A 142 2.38 7.73 -27.22
CA GLU A 142 2.91 6.70 -26.33
C GLU A 142 3.64 5.58 -27.11
N GLU A 143 4.13 5.91 -28.30
CA GLU A 143 4.96 5.04 -29.12
C GLU A 143 6.40 5.11 -28.62
N ILE A 144 6.94 3.97 -28.22
CA ILE A 144 8.34 3.79 -27.83
C ILE A 144 9.02 2.85 -28.82
N GLU A 145 10.22 3.20 -29.24
CA GLU A 145 11.09 2.34 -30.02
C GLU A 145 12.37 2.09 -29.23
N VAL A 146 12.61 0.83 -28.86
CA VAL A 146 13.76 0.39 -28.07
C VAL A 146 14.50 -0.70 -28.84
N ASP A 147 15.80 -0.53 -28.99
CA ASP A 147 16.71 -1.49 -29.61
C ASP A 147 17.76 -1.93 -28.59
N PHE A 148 17.48 -3.03 -27.90
CA PHE A 148 18.37 -3.59 -26.88
C PHE A 148 19.74 -4.03 -27.43
N SER A 149 19.92 -4.12 -28.75
CA SER A 149 21.21 -4.45 -29.36
C SER A 149 22.16 -3.25 -29.47
N LYS A 150 21.64 -2.02 -29.35
CA LYS A 150 22.41 -0.77 -29.49
C LYS A 150 22.94 -0.21 -28.16
N ARG A 151 22.94 -1.01 -27.10
CA ARG A 151 23.45 -0.58 -25.79
C ARG A 151 24.87 -0.04 -25.91
N GLU A 152 25.05 1.21 -25.50
CA GLU A 152 26.36 1.89 -25.48
C GLU A 152 27.04 1.77 -24.11
N SER A 153 26.25 1.70 -23.03
CA SER A 153 26.76 1.51 -21.67
C SER A 153 25.73 0.83 -20.75
N ASP A 154 26.15 0.43 -19.55
CA ASP A 154 25.25 -0.09 -18.52
C ASP A 154 24.48 1.02 -17.76
N ALA A 155 24.69 2.30 -18.11
CA ALA A 155 24.03 3.42 -17.46
C ALA A 155 22.54 3.44 -17.81
N VAL A 156 21.67 3.32 -16.79
CA VAL A 156 20.22 3.44 -16.93
C VAL A 156 19.83 4.90 -17.13
N ILE A 157 19.15 5.19 -18.24
CA ILE A 157 18.65 6.53 -18.61
C ILE A 157 17.16 6.72 -18.26
N GLY A 158 16.42 5.62 -18.09
CA GLY A 158 15.01 5.67 -17.71
C GLY A 158 14.40 4.28 -17.56
N TYR A 159 13.08 4.25 -17.41
CA TYR A 159 12.31 3.03 -17.19
C TYR A 159 11.05 3.07 -18.03
N ALA A 160 10.77 1.99 -18.75
CA ALA A 160 9.59 1.85 -19.59
C ALA A 160 8.61 0.85 -18.95
N GLY A 161 7.38 1.29 -18.67
CA GLY A 161 6.27 0.44 -18.27
C GLY A 161 5.37 0.14 -19.46
N TYR A 162 4.90 -1.09 -19.58
CA TYR A 162 4.02 -1.53 -20.66
C TYR A 162 2.95 -2.48 -20.16
N PHE A 163 1.74 -2.37 -20.68
CA PHE A 163 0.80 -3.48 -20.67
C PHE A 163 0.00 -3.59 -21.97
N LYS A 164 -0.49 -4.80 -22.22
CA LYS A 164 -1.42 -5.11 -23.30
C LYS A 164 -2.57 -5.94 -22.75
N LEU A 165 -3.79 -5.56 -23.11
CA LEU A 165 -5.00 -6.31 -22.81
C LEU A 165 -5.32 -7.29 -23.94
N ILE A 166 -6.14 -8.30 -23.64
CA ILE A 166 -6.58 -9.31 -24.61
C ILE A 166 -7.39 -8.68 -25.76
N ASN A 167 -8.10 -7.58 -25.50
CA ASN A 167 -8.85 -6.84 -26.51
C ASN A 167 -7.98 -5.97 -27.45
N GLY A 168 -6.65 -5.96 -27.25
CA GLY A 168 -5.71 -5.22 -28.07
C GLY A 168 -5.36 -3.82 -27.56
N PHE A 169 -6.05 -3.30 -26.53
CA PHE A 169 -5.65 -2.06 -25.88
C PHE A 169 -4.25 -2.21 -25.28
N GLU A 170 -3.39 -1.25 -25.53
CA GLU A 170 -2.04 -1.22 -24.97
C GLU A 170 -1.73 0.16 -24.43
N LYS A 171 -0.84 0.17 -23.44
CA LYS A 171 -0.40 1.39 -22.77
C LYS A 171 1.08 1.29 -22.50
N THR A 172 1.79 2.33 -22.88
CA THR A 172 3.22 2.49 -22.61
C THR A 172 3.44 3.77 -21.84
N VAL A 173 4.37 3.73 -20.88
CA VAL A 173 4.90 4.93 -20.23
C VAL A 173 6.41 4.83 -20.19
N PHE A 174 7.08 5.95 -20.41
CA PHE A 174 8.52 6.06 -20.22
C PHE A 174 8.80 7.19 -19.24
N TRP A 175 9.57 6.88 -18.19
CA TRP A 175 10.03 7.86 -17.22
C TRP A 175 11.55 7.90 -17.29
N THR A 176 12.11 9.07 -17.54
CA THR A 176 13.53 9.31 -17.40
C THR A 176 13.97 9.07 -15.95
N LYS A 177 15.25 8.75 -15.75
CA LYS A 177 15.83 8.63 -14.42
C LYS A 177 15.65 9.91 -13.60
N GLU A 178 15.62 11.07 -14.24
CA GLU A 178 15.35 12.35 -13.60
C GLU A 178 13.91 12.47 -13.11
N GLU A 179 12.92 12.10 -13.92
CA GLU A 179 11.51 12.11 -13.51
C GLU A 179 11.24 11.18 -12.33
N VAL A 180 11.86 10.00 -12.31
CA VAL A 180 11.79 9.09 -11.16
C VAL A 180 12.41 9.72 -9.92
N ASN A 181 13.57 10.37 -10.04
CA ASN A 181 14.21 11.07 -8.92
C ASN A 181 13.32 12.21 -8.38
N ASN A 182 12.71 12.98 -9.27
CA ASN A 182 11.79 14.05 -8.90
C ASN A 182 10.57 13.52 -8.16
N HIS A 183 10.01 12.39 -8.63
CA HIS A 183 8.93 11.70 -7.92
C HIS A 183 9.38 11.23 -6.53
N ALA A 184 10.53 10.56 -6.44
CA ALA A 184 11.07 10.07 -5.18
C ALA A 184 11.24 11.23 -4.16
N ASN A 185 11.89 12.32 -4.57
CA ASN A 185 12.11 13.50 -3.74
C ASN A 185 10.81 14.14 -3.23
N LYS A 186 9.74 14.09 -4.04
CA LYS A 186 8.44 14.67 -3.70
C LYS A 186 7.63 13.80 -2.74
N PHE A 187 7.61 12.49 -2.94
CA PHE A 187 6.66 11.60 -2.27
C PHE A 187 7.28 10.73 -1.17
N SER A 188 8.61 10.60 -1.13
CA SER A 188 9.31 9.83 -0.11
C SER A 188 9.85 10.69 1.02
N LYS A 189 9.51 10.33 2.26
CA LYS A 189 10.17 10.89 3.46
C LYS A 189 11.59 10.36 3.67
N THR A 190 11.96 9.26 3.03
CA THR A 190 13.19 8.53 3.33
C THR A 190 14.30 8.76 2.31
N VAL A 191 14.04 9.40 1.17
CA VAL A 191 15.07 9.68 0.13
C VAL A 191 16.31 10.35 0.71
N ASN A 192 16.13 11.36 1.57
CA ASN A 192 17.25 12.10 2.16
C ASN A 192 17.90 11.37 3.35
N SER A 193 17.30 10.27 3.83
CA SER A 193 17.84 9.51 4.95
C SER A 193 19.14 8.78 4.56
N LYS A 194 20.00 8.51 5.54
CA LYS A 194 21.28 7.82 5.33
C LYS A 194 21.07 6.40 4.80
N ASN A 195 20.08 5.70 5.33
CA ASN A 195 19.73 4.32 4.96
C ASN A 195 18.53 4.29 4.01
N SER A 196 18.53 5.16 2.99
CA SER A 196 17.42 5.24 2.05
C SER A 196 17.43 4.06 1.07
N VAL A 197 16.29 3.41 0.91
CA VAL A 197 16.09 2.35 -0.11
C VAL A 197 16.30 2.89 -1.52
N TRP A 198 15.99 4.17 -1.73
CA TRP A 198 16.23 4.85 -3.00
C TRP A 198 17.72 5.00 -3.30
N LYS A 199 18.61 4.96 -2.30
CA LYS A 199 20.05 5.01 -2.50
C LYS A 199 20.65 3.63 -2.77
N SER A 200 20.19 2.60 -2.06
CA SER A 200 20.74 1.24 -2.21
C SER A 200 20.08 0.40 -3.29
N ASN A 201 18.80 0.65 -3.61
CA ASN A 201 17.99 -0.14 -4.54
C ASN A 201 17.15 0.75 -5.47
N PHE A 202 17.81 1.74 -6.11
CA PHE A 202 17.13 2.73 -6.94
C PHE A 202 16.31 2.11 -8.08
N ASP A 203 16.90 1.19 -8.86
CA ASP A 203 16.25 0.60 -10.05
C ASP A 203 14.98 -0.19 -9.68
N ALA A 204 15.02 -0.96 -8.59
CA ALA A 204 13.86 -1.69 -8.11
C ALA A 204 12.73 -0.73 -7.67
N MET A 205 13.08 0.37 -6.99
CA MET A 205 12.13 1.40 -6.59
C MET A 205 11.55 2.13 -7.80
N ALA A 206 12.38 2.45 -8.80
CA ALA A 206 11.95 3.06 -10.04
C ALA A 206 10.96 2.19 -10.82
N LYS A 207 11.30 0.91 -11.04
CA LYS A 207 10.42 -0.07 -11.68
C LYS A 207 9.08 -0.18 -10.95
N LYS A 208 9.11 -0.28 -9.62
CA LYS A 208 7.91 -0.28 -8.76
C LYS A 208 7.06 0.97 -8.98
N THR A 209 7.67 2.16 -8.97
CA THR A 209 6.97 3.44 -9.13
C THR A 209 6.33 3.57 -10.50
N VAL A 210 7.07 3.26 -11.57
CA VAL A 210 6.57 3.34 -12.95
C VAL A 210 5.43 2.35 -13.17
N LEU A 211 5.60 1.09 -12.73
CA LEU A 211 4.56 0.07 -12.87
C LEU A 211 3.32 0.39 -12.05
N ARG A 212 3.48 0.87 -10.81
CA ARG A 212 2.35 1.30 -9.98
C ARG A 212 1.59 2.45 -10.63
N ASN A 213 2.29 3.47 -11.14
CA ASN A 213 1.65 4.60 -11.82
C ASN A 213 0.87 4.17 -13.06
N LEU A 214 1.45 3.25 -13.83
CA LEU A 214 0.82 2.67 -15.02
C LEU A 214 -0.49 1.94 -14.66
N LEU A 215 -0.45 1.05 -13.67
CA LEU A 215 -1.62 0.28 -13.28
C LEU A 215 -2.67 1.12 -12.54
N SER A 216 -2.28 2.11 -11.74
CA SER A 216 -3.23 2.93 -11.00
C SER A 216 -4.06 3.87 -11.90
N LYS A 217 -3.48 4.32 -13.01
CA LYS A 217 -4.14 5.27 -13.93
C LYS A 217 -4.93 4.60 -15.04
N TRP A 218 -4.41 3.51 -15.60
CA TRP A 218 -4.97 2.90 -16.80
C TRP A 218 -5.28 1.42 -16.65
N GLY A 219 -4.88 0.81 -15.53
CA GLY A 219 -5.10 -0.61 -15.31
C GLY A 219 -6.56 -0.94 -15.01
N ILE A 220 -7.02 -2.06 -15.54
CA ILE A 220 -8.29 -2.67 -15.12
C ILE A 220 -7.97 -3.56 -13.92
N LEU A 221 -8.60 -3.27 -12.78
CA LEU A 221 -8.32 -3.97 -11.52
C LEU A 221 -9.55 -4.74 -11.08
N SER A 222 -9.35 -5.99 -10.65
CA SER A 222 -10.42 -6.80 -10.06
C SER A 222 -10.68 -6.34 -8.63
N ILE A 223 -11.53 -5.34 -8.46
CA ILE A 223 -12.00 -4.93 -7.15
C ILE A 223 -13.17 -5.85 -6.80
N GLU A 224 -13.01 -6.70 -5.80
CA GLU A 224 -14.11 -7.50 -5.23
C GLU A 224 -15.03 -6.62 -4.38
N MET A 225 -15.64 -5.59 -5.00
CA MET A 225 -16.73 -4.89 -4.35
C MET A 225 -17.93 -5.81 -4.39
N GLN A 226 -18.02 -6.76 -3.45
CA GLN A 226 -19.28 -7.42 -3.18
C GLN A 226 -20.30 -6.30 -2.96
N LYS A 227 -21.40 -6.35 -3.70
CA LYS A 227 -22.53 -5.43 -3.57
C LYS A 227 -23.21 -5.63 -2.21
N ALA A 228 -22.53 -5.27 -1.13
CA ALA A 228 -22.97 -5.41 0.25
C ALA A 228 -23.39 -4.06 0.86
N TYR A 229 -23.56 -3.02 0.04
CA TYR A 229 -23.96 -1.68 0.49
C TYR A 229 -25.46 -1.40 0.45
N THR A 230 -26.32 -2.39 0.22
CA THR A 230 -27.79 -2.22 0.22
C THR A 230 -28.52 -2.97 1.33
N ALA A 231 -27.85 -3.27 2.45
CA ALA A 231 -28.53 -3.77 3.65
C ALA A 231 -27.95 -3.14 4.93
N ASP A 232 -28.79 -2.36 5.61
CA ASP A 232 -28.62 -1.75 6.94
C ASP A 232 -27.66 -0.57 7.08
N GLU A 233 -28.04 0.59 6.51
CA GLU A 233 -27.55 1.93 6.93
C GLU A 233 -27.83 2.22 8.43
N ASN A 234 -28.75 1.50 9.07
CA ASN A 234 -29.21 1.80 10.43
C ASN A 234 -28.46 1.10 11.57
N LEU A 235 -27.56 0.14 11.29
CA LEU A 235 -26.82 -0.59 12.32
C LEU A 235 -25.36 -0.17 12.45
N ILE A 236 -24.92 0.79 11.64
CA ILE A 236 -23.50 1.14 11.55
C ILE A 236 -23.21 2.31 12.47
N ASN A 237 -22.17 2.16 13.28
CA ASN A 237 -21.56 3.31 13.94
C ASN A 237 -21.08 4.25 12.83
N LYS A 238 -21.78 5.38 12.64
CA LYS A 238 -21.56 6.35 11.55
C LYS A 238 -20.06 6.65 11.31
N GLY A 239 -19.27 6.68 12.38
CA GLY A 239 -17.82 6.87 12.29
C GLY A 239 -17.03 5.79 11.53
N LEU A 240 -17.47 4.52 11.49
CA LEU A 240 -16.79 3.47 10.71
C LEU A 240 -17.04 3.63 9.21
N MET A 241 -18.25 4.05 8.80
CA MET A 241 -18.55 4.32 7.39
C MET A 241 -17.87 5.59 6.94
N ASP A 242 -17.92 6.65 7.75
CA ASP A 242 -17.17 7.88 7.50
C ASP A 242 -15.65 7.57 7.35
N ASP A 243 -15.08 6.70 8.19
CA ASP A 243 -13.67 6.28 8.08
C ASP A 243 -13.38 5.44 6.83
N ILE A 244 -14.26 4.52 6.44
CA ILE A 244 -14.11 3.70 5.23
C ILE A 244 -14.24 4.56 3.97
N GLU A 245 -15.27 5.41 3.90
CA GLU A 245 -15.51 6.33 2.78
C GLU A 245 -14.34 7.31 2.60
N ASN A 246 -13.84 7.89 3.70
CA ASN A 246 -12.66 8.77 3.62
C ASN A 246 -11.41 8.03 3.13
N VAL A 247 -11.22 6.76 3.49
CA VAL A 247 -10.09 5.95 3.01
C VAL A 247 -10.28 5.55 1.54
N GLN A 248 -11.50 5.20 1.11
CA GLN A 248 -11.81 4.88 -0.28
C GLN A 248 -11.67 6.09 -1.20
N ALA A 249 -12.12 7.27 -0.77
CA ALA A 249 -11.92 8.52 -1.50
C ALA A 249 -10.43 8.84 -1.74
N ASN A 250 -9.53 8.44 -0.85
CA ASN A 250 -8.08 8.56 -1.06
C ASN A 250 -7.53 7.58 -2.11
N ILE A 251 -8.22 6.46 -2.35
CA ILE A 251 -7.86 5.49 -3.41
C ILE A 251 -8.39 5.99 -4.76
N GLU A 252 -9.61 6.50 -4.80
CA GLU A 252 -10.26 7.03 -6.02
C GLU A 252 -9.68 8.39 -6.45
N GLY A 253 -9.30 9.24 -5.50
CA GLY A 253 -8.66 10.55 -5.72
C GLY A 253 -7.24 10.51 -6.30
N ILE A 254 -6.73 9.34 -6.68
CA ILE A 254 -5.58 9.21 -7.60
C ILE A 254 -5.95 9.72 -9.00
N GLN A 255 -7.25 9.84 -9.29
CA GLN A 255 -7.79 10.54 -10.45
C GLN A 255 -8.07 12.01 -10.07
N GLU A 256 -7.23 12.92 -10.55
CA GLU A 256 -7.41 14.38 -10.51
C GLU A 256 -7.60 15.02 -9.11
N ASN A 257 -6.51 15.30 -8.41
CA ASN A 257 -6.36 16.54 -7.64
C ASN A 257 -4.87 16.90 -7.50
N ASN A 258 -4.39 17.74 -8.40
CA ASN A 258 -3.25 18.59 -8.12
C ASN A 258 -3.63 19.48 -6.91
N GLU A 259 -2.74 19.60 -5.92
CA GLU A 259 -2.80 20.51 -4.75
C GLU A 259 -3.30 19.98 -3.37
N ASN A 260 -3.29 18.68 -3.09
CA ASN A 260 -3.33 18.22 -1.68
C ASN A 260 -1.95 17.74 -1.20
N GLU A 261 -1.32 18.55 -0.36
CA GLU A 261 -0.32 18.11 0.61
C GLU A 261 -0.97 17.05 1.53
N GLY A 262 -0.70 15.75 1.31
CA GLY A 262 -1.24 14.75 2.24
C GLY A 262 -0.93 13.28 1.96
N VAL A 263 -0.85 12.86 0.70
CA VAL A 263 -0.59 11.43 0.39
C VAL A 263 0.89 11.21 0.17
N ILE A 264 1.59 10.93 1.26
CA ILE A 264 3.00 10.52 1.24
C ILE A 264 3.00 9.02 1.02
N GLU A 265 3.65 8.53 -0.03
CA GLU A 265 3.81 7.09 -0.22
C GLU A 265 4.83 6.56 0.78
N ALA A 266 4.45 5.53 1.51
CA ALA A 266 5.39 4.89 2.39
C ALA A 266 6.23 3.89 1.59
N ASP A 267 7.53 4.17 1.52
CA ASP A 267 8.49 3.31 0.82
C ASP A 267 8.73 2.03 1.61
N TYR A 268 7.95 1.01 1.28
CA TYR A 268 8.19 -0.32 1.78
C TYR A 268 8.61 -1.27 0.66
N THR A 269 9.65 -2.06 0.96
CA THR A 269 10.07 -3.25 0.22
C THR A 269 10.13 -4.40 1.23
N VAL A 270 9.82 -5.61 0.78
CA VAL A 270 9.95 -6.82 1.60
C VAL A 270 10.88 -7.75 0.85
N ASP A 271 11.97 -8.14 1.51
CA ASP A 271 12.83 -9.24 1.09
C ASP A 271 12.39 -10.57 1.75
N SER A 272 12.73 -11.66 1.06
CA SER A 272 12.66 -13.06 1.44
C SER A 272 13.22 -13.41 2.83
N ASN A 273 14.01 -12.55 3.49
CA ASN A 273 14.59 -12.79 4.81
C ASN A 273 13.97 -12.00 5.98
N ASN A 274 12.84 -11.33 5.78
CA ASN A 274 12.03 -10.78 6.88
C ASN A 274 12.73 -9.70 7.76
N GLU A 275 13.75 -9.01 7.22
CA GLU A 275 14.34 -7.78 7.77
C GLU A 275 14.04 -6.57 6.86
N VAL A 276 13.87 -5.40 7.45
CA VAL A 276 13.65 -4.14 6.70
C VAL A 276 15.00 -3.65 6.15
N LEU A 277 15.14 -3.73 4.81
CA LEU A 277 16.26 -3.39 3.89
C LEU A 277 17.35 -4.49 3.84
N GLU A 278 17.71 -5.11 2.71
CA GLU A 278 18.22 -4.59 1.43
C GLU A 278 18.17 -5.72 0.35
N GLY A 279 17.71 -5.41 -0.88
CA GLY A 279 17.73 -6.16 -2.16
C GLY A 279 17.82 -7.71 -2.27
N GLN A 280 16.92 -8.33 -3.08
CA GLN A 280 17.32 -9.24 -4.19
C GLN A 280 16.20 -9.71 -5.14
N GLN A 281 16.62 -9.85 -6.41
CA GLN A 281 16.20 -10.68 -7.57
C GLN A 281 14.81 -10.56 -8.23
N ASP A 282 14.86 -10.28 -9.53
CA ASP A 282 13.77 -10.09 -10.49
C ASP A 282 12.81 -11.28 -10.60
N ILE A 283 11.51 -11.00 -10.54
CA ILE A 283 10.41 -11.98 -10.73
C ILE A 283 10.11 -12.19 -12.24
N PHE A 284 10.96 -11.67 -13.14
CA PHE A 284 10.70 -11.66 -14.60
C PHE A 284 11.81 -12.32 -15.45
N GLU A 285 12.86 -12.90 -14.86
CA GLU A 285 13.75 -13.80 -15.61
C GLU A 285 13.13 -15.20 -15.69
N GLY A 286 12.28 -15.40 -16.70
CA GLY A 286 11.57 -16.66 -16.85
C GLY A 286 10.73 -16.78 -18.11
N ALA A 287 11.24 -16.34 -19.26
CA ALA A 287 10.76 -16.79 -20.57
C ALA A 287 11.84 -16.54 -21.64
N SER A 288 12.93 -17.30 -21.59
CA SER A 288 13.69 -17.59 -22.80
C SER A 288 13.36 -19.03 -23.23
N LEU A 289 12.74 -19.14 -24.40
CA LEU A 289 12.87 -20.27 -25.32
C LEU A 289 13.27 -19.68 -26.66
#